data_AF-A0A2V6E2F2-F1
#
_entry.id   AF-A0A2V6E2F2-F1
#
_cell.length_a   1.000
_cell.length_b   1.000
_cell.length_c   1.000
_cell.angle_alpha   90.00
_cell.angle_beta   90.00
_cell.angle_gamma   90.00
#
_symmetry.space_group_name_H-M   'P 1'
#
loop_
_entity.id
_entity.type
_entity.pdbx_description
1 polymer ?
#
loop_
_entity_poly.entity_id
_entity_poly.type
_entity_poly.pdbx_seq_one_letter_code
_entity_poly.pdbx_strand_id
1 'polypeptide(L)'
;EIVESLAAPMNAIVLPHWIVTAIAEVPTGAYPSYAHGYYARDNAFYLAWDEIARDRDRFTAWITKHVLCSRDHAEFLESLAEAA
;
A
#
# COMPACT_ATOMS: atom_id res chain seq x y z
N GLU A 1 6.88 8.89 -6.16
CA GLU A 1 7.72 9.43 -7.24
C GLU A 1 9.10 9.75 -6.69
N ILE A 2 10.14 9.58 -7.51
CA ILE A 2 11.49 10.08 -7.25
C ILE A 2 11.77 11.18 -8.27
N VAL A 3 12.19 12.35 -7.79
CA VAL A 3 12.41 13.55 -8.62
C VAL A 3 13.79 14.15 -8.33
N GLU A 4 14.40 14.78 -9.34
CA GLU A 4 15.68 15.49 -9.17
C GLU A 4 15.55 16.77 -8.35
N SER A 5 14.39 17.43 -8.44
CA SER A 5 14.08 18.67 -7.71
C SER A 5 12.65 18.62 -7.17
N LEU A 6 12.49 18.89 -5.88
CA LEU A 6 11.19 18.89 -5.21
C LEU A 6 10.53 20.27 -5.31
N ALA A 7 9.45 20.37 -6.07
CA ALA A 7 8.59 21.55 -6.12
C ALA A 7 7.62 21.60 -4.90
N ALA A 8 8.18 21.76 -3.71
CA ALA A 8 7.42 21.71 -2.46
C ALA A 8 6.40 22.88 -2.35
N PRO A 9 5.10 22.61 -2.15
CA PRO A 9 4.09 23.66 -1.93
C PRO A 9 4.28 24.36 -0.58
N MET A 10 3.63 25.51 -0.38
CA MET A 10 3.58 26.16 0.93
C MET A 10 3.04 25.19 1.98
N ASN A 11 3.71 25.16 3.15
CA ASN A 11 3.43 24.27 4.28
C ASN A 11 3.76 22.77 4.04
N ALA A 12 4.50 22.43 2.98
CA ALA A 12 5.08 21.10 2.85
C ALA A 12 6.03 20.79 4.01
N ILE A 13 6.01 19.55 4.48
CA ILE A 13 6.97 19.03 5.45
C ILE A 13 8.10 18.36 4.68
N VAL A 14 9.32 18.86 4.86
CA VAL A 14 10.53 18.26 4.26
C VAL A 14 11.30 17.54 5.36
N LEU A 15 11.51 16.24 5.18
CA LEU A 15 12.35 15.44 6.06
C LEU A 15 13.81 15.52 5.60
N PRO A 16 14.76 15.96 6.45
CA PRO A 16 16.16 15.98 6.08
C PRO A 16 16.76 14.60 5.84
N HIS A 17 17.72 14.48 4.91
CA HIS A 17 18.29 13.16 4.54
C HIS A 17 18.97 12.43 5.72
N TRP A 18 19.51 13.15 6.71
CA TRP A 18 20.20 12.54 7.85
C TRP A 18 19.26 11.90 8.88
N ILE A 19 17.94 12.14 8.79
CA ILE A 19 16.94 11.43 9.62
C ILE A 19 16.26 10.28 8.87
N VAL A 20 16.57 10.08 7.57
CA VAL A 20 15.97 9.06 6.72
C VAL A 20 17.04 8.04 6.32
N THR A 21 16.93 6.81 6.80
CA THR A 21 17.92 5.75 6.49
C THR A 21 17.66 5.08 5.14
N ALA A 22 16.41 5.00 4.71
CA ALA A 22 16.03 4.30 3.48
C ALA A 22 14.80 4.96 2.82
N ILE A 23 14.79 4.93 1.49
CA ILE A 23 13.67 5.36 0.64
C ILE A 23 13.40 4.23 -0.34
N ALA A 24 12.13 3.85 -0.48
CA ALA A 24 11.70 2.87 -1.47
C ALA A 24 10.58 3.48 -2.32
N GLU A 25 10.76 3.48 -3.64
CA GLU A 25 9.68 3.80 -4.55
C GLU A 25 8.79 2.58 -4.71
N VAL A 26 7.56 2.67 -4.19
CA VAL A 26 6.56 1.61 -4.27
C VAL A 26 5.29 2.20 -4.86
N PRO A 27 5.01 1.98 -6.16
CA PRO A 27 3.76 2.40 -6.78
C PRO A 27 2.57 1.88 -5.97
N THR A 28 1.59 2.75 -5.72
CA THR A 28 0.39 2.43 -4.94
C THR A 28 0.66 1.87 -3.53
N GLY A 29 1.83 2.16 -2.95
CA GLY A 29 2.28 1.60 -1.67
C GLY A 29 1.42 1.92 -0.43
N ALA A 30 0.47 2.85 -0.53
CA ALA A 30 -0.50 3.13 0.54
C ALA A 30 -1.84 2.40 0.35
N TYR A 31 -2.05 1.65 -0.75
CA TYR A 31 -3.25 0.86 -0.95
C TYR A 31 -3.48 -0.09 0.24
N PRO A 32 -4.72 -0.27 0.75
CA PRO A 32 -6.01 0.22 0.25
C PRO A 32 -6.38 1.65 0.70
N SER A 33 -5.51 2.33 1.45
CA SER A 33 -5.68 3.72 1.84
C SER A 33 -5.45 4.68 0.68
N TYR A 34 -5.90 5.92 0.83
CA TYR A 34 -5.69 6.96 -0.18
C TYR A 34 -4.26 7.50 -0.13
N ALA A 35 -3.78 8.00 -1.27
CA ALA A 35 -2.61 8.86 -1.37
C ALA A 35 -3.06 10.20 -1.95
N HIS A 36 -2.99 11.26 -1.14
CA HIS A 36 -3.53 12.57 -1.52
C HIS A 36 -2.90 13.09 -2.81
N GLY A 37 -3.73 13.51 -3.77
CA GLY A 37 -3.29 13.96 -5.10
C GLY A 37 -2.97 12.84 -6.10
N TYR A 38 -2.94 11.57 -5.67
CA TYR A 38 -2.63 10.42 -6.54
C TYR A 38 -3.84 9.51 -6.75
N TYR A 39 -4.45 8.99 -5.68
CA TYR A 39 -5.60 8.10 -5.78
C TYR A 39 -6.45 8.09 -4.50
N ALA A 40 -7.73 7.76 -4.66
CA ALA A 40 -8.70 7.67 -3.57
C ALA A 40 -8.61 6.34 -2.81
N ARG A 41 -9.22 6.28 -1.63
CA ARG A 41 -9.30 5.08 -0.80
C ARG A 41 -10.21 4.03 -1.45
N ASP A 42 -9.82 2.77 -1.37
CA ASP A 42 -10.67 1.64 -1.76
C ASP A 42 -11.57 1.21 -0.59
N ASN A 43 -12.79 1.75 -0.54
CA ASN A 43 -13.76 1.41 0.49
C ASN A 43 -14.29 -0.03 0.36
N ALA A 44 -14.34 -0.58 -0.85
CA ALA A 44 -14.85 -1.92 -1.08
C ALA A 44 -13.92 -2.95 -0.44
N PHE A 45 -12.60 -2.75 -0.55
CA PHE A 45 -11.62 -3.58 0.13
C PHE A 45 -11.80 -3.57 1.66
N TYR A 46 -12.04 -2.41 2.27
CA TYR A 46 -12.27 -2.34 3.72
C TYR A 46 -13.51 -3.12 4.18
N LEU A 47 -14.57 -3.14 3.37
CA LEU A 47 -15.76 -3.92 3.67
C LEU A 47 -15.48 -5.43 3.54
N ALA A 48 -14.82 -5.86 2.47
CA ALA A 48 -14.44 -7.26 2.27
C ALA A 48 -13.47 -7.75 3.36
N TRP A 49 -12.59 -6.87 3.84
CA TRP A 49 -11.62 -7.19 4.89
C TRP A 49 -12.27 -7.60 6.21
N ASP A 50 -13.39 -6.99 6.61
CA ASP A 50 -14.08 -7.35 7.86
C ASP A 50 -14.48 -8.83 7.88
N GLU A 51 -14.94 -9.35 6.75
CA GLU A 51 -15.34 -10.75 6.64
C GLU A 51 -14.13 -11.70 6.66
N ILE A 52 -13.04 -11.32 5.99
CA ILE A 52 -11.80 -12.10 5.91
C ILE A 52 -11.13 -12.17 7.28
N ALA A 53 -11.04 -11.05 7.99
CA ALA A 53 -10.30 -10.93 9.24
C ALA A 53 -11.02 -11.55 10.46
N ARG A 54 -12.34 -11.74 10.37
CA ARG A 54 -13.17 -12.28 11.46
C ARG A 54 -12.96 -13.77 11.70
N ASP A 55 -12.59 -14.52 10.66
CA ASP A 55 -12.37 -15.96 10.73
C ASP A 55 -10.88 -16.30 10.64
N ARG A 56 -10.39 -17.10 11.58
CA ARG A 56 -8.96 -17.42 11.73
C ARG A 56 -8.40 -18.14 10.50
N ASP A 57 -9.16 -19.10 9.95
CA ASP A 57 -8.69 -19.95 8.88
C ASP A 57 -8.72 -19.19 7.55
N ARG A 58 -9.79 -18.43 7.30
CA ARG A 58 -9.88 -17.51 6.16
C ARG A 58 -8.79 -16.44 6.19
N PHE A 59 -8.56 -15.81 7.34
CA PHE A 59 -7.49 -14.84 7.52
C PHE A 59 -6.13 -15.46 7.21
N THR A 60 -5.84 -16.64 7.76
CA THR A 60 -4.55 -17.31 7.57
C THR A 60 -4.32 -17.69 6.12
N ALA A 61 -5.36 -18.22 5.44
CA ALA A 61 -5.30 -18.54 4.02
C ALA A 61 -5.08 -17.29 3.17
N TRP A 62 -5.76 -16.19 3.50
CA TRP A 62 -5.61 -14.92 2.80
C TRP A 62 -4.20 -14.34 2.97
N ILE A 63 -3.68 -14.26 4.20
CA ILE A 63 -2.31 -13.78 4.48
C ILE A 63 -1.28 -14.64 3.77
N THR A 64 -1.46 -15.95 3.79
CA THR A 64 -0.54 -16.87 3.10
C THR A 64 -0.53 -16.57 1.61
N LYS A 65 -1.70 -16.50 0.98
CA LYS A 65 -1.82 -16.28 -0.47
C LYS A 65 -1.28 -14.92 -0.91
N HIS A 66 -1.73 -13.85 -0.26
CA HIS A 66 -1.53 -12.48 -0.75
C HIS A 66 -0.31 -11.78 -0.15
N VAL A 67 0.20 -12.22 1.00
CA VAL A 67 1.31 -11.53 1.68
C VAL A 67 2.55 -12.41 1.74
N LEU A 68 2.43 -13.62 2.28
CA LEU A 68 3.60 -14.49 2.49
C LEU A 68 4.11 -15.13 1.20
N CYS A 69 3.21 -15.41 0.26
CA CYS A 69 3.55 -15.98 -1.05
C CYS A 69 3.81 -14.91 -2.13
N SER A 70 3.69 -13.62 -1.80
CA SER A 70 4.03 -12.53 -2.73
C SER A 70 5.47 -12.09 -2.49
N ARG A 71 6.27 -12.01 -3.56
CA ARG A 71 7.68 -11.61 -3.47
C ARG A 71 7.84 -10.11 -3.20
N ASP A 72 6.94 -9.30 -3.72
CA ASP A 72 6.98 -7.84 -3.62
C ASP A 72 5.56 -7.24 -3.63
N HIS A 73 5.50 -5.91 -3.53
CA HIS A 73 4.24 -5.18 -3.48
C HIS A 73 3.44 -5.25 -4.78
N ALA A 74 4.11 -5.36 -5.93
CA ALA A 74 3.41 -5.46 -7.22
C ALA A 74 2.68 -6.81 -7.31
N GLU A 75 3.36 -7.90 -6.95
CA GLU A 75 2.77 -9.24 -6.91
C GLU A 75 1.62 -9.34 -5.88
N PHE A 76 1.73 -8.64 -4.74
CA PHE A 76 0.61 -8.50 -3.81
C PHE A 76 -0.62 -7.89 -4.50
N LEU A 77 -0.47 -6.75 -5.17
CA LEU A 77 -1.58 -6.08 -5.83
C LEU A 77 -2.17 -6.90 -6.98
N GLU A 78 -1.34 -7.57 -7.77
CA GLU A 78 -1.78 -8.49 -8.82
C GLU A 78 -2.62 -9.63 -8.22
N SER A 79 -2.15 -10.22 -7.11
CA SER A 79 -2.90 -11.29 -6.43
C SER A 79 -4.27 -10.83 -5.91
N LEU A 80 -4.41 -9.56 -5.53
CA LEU A 80 -5.69 -8.97 -5.13
C LEU A 80 -6.61 -8.74 -6.33
N ALA A 81 -6.07 -8.25 -7.44
CA ALA A 81 -6.82 -8.04 -8.66
C ALA A 81 -7.36 -9.36 -9.24
N GLU A 82 -6.62 -10.46 -9.13
CA GLU A 82 -7.10 -11.80 -9.50
C GLU A 82 -8.20 -12.35 -8.59
N ALA A 83 -8.28 -11.86 -7.35
CA ALA A 83 -9.24 -12.32 -6.35
C ALA A 83 -10.52 -11.47 -6.29
N ALA A 84 -10.54 -10.32 -6.98
CA ALA A 84 -11.66 -9.39 -7.09
C ALA A 84 -12.66 -9.83 -8.19
#